data_AF-A0A7S3TW65-F1
#
_entry.id   AF-A0A7S3TW65-F1
#
_cell.length_a   1.000
_cell.length_b   1.000
_cell.length_c   1.000
_cell.angle_alpha   90.00
_cell.angle_beta   90.00
_cell.angle_gamma   90.00
#
_symmetry.space_group_name_H-M   'P 1'
#
loop_
_entity.id
_entity.type
_entity.pdbx_description
1 polymer ?
#
loop_
_entity_poly.entity_id
_entity_poly.type
_entity_poly.pdbx_seq_one_letter_code
_entity_poly.pdbx_strand_id
1 'polypeptide(L)'
;PPSPPPPSPPPPPLSPPPPPSPLSPPFLPPPPPSLPPLLPDMISCDFEVDNCAWIDTAPDGYSWTRMSGGTPSSDTGPSGDHTTGSGSYLYTEASGRSNKLHQLESPLFSLQQAATLSFFYHMHDALRLYMGTLSIEAYNNETGWTTLWSRTGDQGNSWLDAAVILPASATKVRFKGLTGSGFRSDMALDDVSFMQFTPPPPPSAPPLPPLPPPSPPLSPPPPLPPLSPDFVAAASEAELRNLIQDALADVSIYLPPSADFKLGSQISCSSSINVTVASSGEGATLDGQEQSGLFYLEGGCSLTLRGLILVNGKALSLGGGVVSATGGDVEIIDSTVKDCSAGQNGGVISAFRSGAVSLIGSTVTDCSAGIVTDC
;
A
#
# COMPACT_ATOMS: atom_id res chain seq x y z
N PRO A 1 -96.57 -28.46 -29.41
CA PRO A 1 -95.56 -27.37 -29.52
C PRO A 1 -94.23 -27.83 -28.90
N PRO A 2 -93.10 -27.76 -29.64
CA PRO A 2 -91.82 -28.22 -29.10
C PRO A 2 -91.30 -27.24 -28.04
N SER A 3 -90.66 -27.78 -27.02
CA SER A 3 -90.04 -27.04 -25.91
C SER A 3 -88.95 -26.09 -26.45
N PRO A 4 -88.79 -24.88 -25.89
CA PRO A 4 -87.76 -23.96 -26.33
C PRO A 4 -86.36 -24.53 -26.05
N PRO A 5 -85.36 -24.26 -26.92
CA PRO A 5 -84.00 -24.72 -26.72
C PRO A 5 -83.38 -24.03 -25.49
N PRO A 6 -82.44 -24.71 -24.79
CA PRO A 6 -81.78 -24.15 -23.62
C PRO A 6 -80.92 -22.91 -23.99
N PRO A 7 -80.77 -21.95 -23.07
CA PRO A 7 -79.99 -20.74 -23.31
C PRO A 7 -78.51 -21.06 -23.52
N SER A 8 -77.87 -20.33 -24.43
CA SER A 8 -76.45 -20.45 -24.74
C SER A 8 -75.59 -20.06 -23.53
N PRO A 9 -74.44 -20.72 -23.30
CA PRO A 9 -73.56 -20.40 -22.19
C PRO A 9 -72.97 -18.98 -22.34
N PRO A 10 -72.70 -18.29 -21.21
CA PRO A 10 -72.11 -16.95 -21.25
C PRO A 10 -70.68 -17.00 -21.81
N PRO A 11 -70.22 -15.92 -22.47
CA PRO A 11 -68.85 -15.84 -22.97
C PRO A 11 -67.85 -15.89 -21.81
N PRO A 12 -66.64 -16.43 -22.04
CA PRO A 12 -65.60 -16.48 -21.01
C PRO A 12 -65.18 -15.05 -20.58
N PRO A 13 -64.76 -14.87 -19.32
CA PRO A 13 -64.33 -13.57 -18.82
C PRO A 13 -63.08 -13.09 -19.58
N LEU A 14 -63.08 -11.81 -19.96
CA LEU A 14 -61.93 -11.15 -20.57
C LEU A 14 -60.75 -11.14 -19.59
N SER A 15 -59.58 -11.54 -20.08
CA SER A 15 -58.35 -11.55 -19.29
C SER A 15 -57.98 -10.14 -18.81
N PRO A 16 -57.46 -9.98 -17.58
CA PRO A 16 -57.05 -8.67 -17.08
C PRO A 16 -55.85 -8.12 -17.89
N PRO A 17 -55.73 -6.79 -18.04
CA PRO A 17 -54.60 -6.19 -18.74
C PRO A 17 -53.29 -6.47 -17.99
N PRO A 18 -52.14 -6.56 -18.69
CA PRO A 18 -50.85 -6.76 -18.06
C PRO A 18 -50.49 -5.58 -17.14
N PRO A 19 -49.74 -5.82 -16.06
CA PRO A 19 -49.30 -4.75 -15.16
C PRO A 19 -48.36 -3.78 -15.90
N PRO A 20 -48.35 -2.48 -15.52
CA PRO A 20 -47.43 -1.51 -16.09
C PRO A 20 -45.98 -1.90 -15.78
N SER A 21 -45.10 -1.73 -16.75
CA SER A 21 -43.66 -1.99 -16.60
C SER A 21 -43.07 -1.13 -15.47
N PRO A 22 -42.13 -1.65 -14.66
CA PRO A 22 -41.49 -0.87 -13.61
C PRO A 22 -40.69 0.28 -14.26
N LEU A 23 -40.95 1.50 -13.79
CA LEU A 23 -40.15 2.67 -14.15
C LEU A 23 -38.71 2.46 -13.68
N SER A 24 -37.75 2.63 -14.57
CA SER A 24 -36.33 2.55 -14.25
C SER A 24 -35.99 3.54 -13.13
N PRO A 25 -35.16 3.15 -12.13
CA PRO A 25 -34.75 4.07 -11.09
C PRO A 25 -33.96 5.25 -11.69
N PRO A 26 -34.04 6.45 -11.10
CA PRO A 26 -33.24 7.58 -11.55
C PRO A 26 -31.76 7.23 -11.42
N PHE A 27 -31.00 7.48 -12.48
CA PHE A 27 -29.53 7.40 -12.44
C PHE A 27 -29.02 8.38 -11.39
N LEU A 28 -28.50 7.85 -10.28
CA LEU A 28 -27.71 8.63 -9.34
C LEU A 28 -26.37 8.97 -10.02
N PRO A 29 -25.90 10.23 -9.96
CA PRO A 29 -24.58 10.57 -10.45
C PRO A 29 -23.51 9.78 -9.65
N PRO A 30 -22.39 9.40 -10.29
CA PRO A 30 -21.31 8.73 -9.60
C PRO A 30 -20.79 9.60 -8.44
N PRO A 31 -20.39 9.00 -7.31
CA PRO A 31 -19.78 9.75 -6.22
C PRO A 31 -18.53 10.48 -6.75
N PRO A 32 -18.23 11.70 -6.24
CA PRO A 32 -17.01 12.39 -6.62
C PRO A 32 -15.79 11.50 -6.33
N PRO A 33 -14.72 11.59 -7.15
CA PRO A 33 -13.51 10.85 -6.90
C PRO A 33 -13.00 11.17 -5.48
N SER A 34 -12.73 10.11 -4.71
CA SER A 34 -12.12 10.24 -3.39
C SER A 34 -10.81 11.03 -3.53
N LEU A 35 -10.69 12.11 -2.75
CA LEU A 35 -9.45 12.88 -2.65
C LEU A 35 -8.27 11.93 -2.38
N PRO A 36 -7.12 12.08 -3.07
CA PRO A 36 -5.95 11.26 -2.79
C PRO A 36 -5.54 11.40 -1.31
N PRO A 37 -5.06 10.32 -0.67
CA PRO A 37 -4.61 10.38 0.71
C PRO A 37 -3.48 11.42 0.84
N LEU A 38 -3.62 12.32 1.82
CA LEU A 38 -2.67 13.40 2.07
C LEU A 38 -1.30 12.85 2.51
N LEU A 39 -0.24 13.60 2.25
CA LEU A 39 1.13 13.24 2.63
C LEU A 39 1.27 13.20 4.18
N PRO A 40 2.15 12.33 4.74
CA PRO A 40 2.37 12.20 6.18
C PRO A 40 2.75 13.50 6.89
N ASP A 41 3.41 14.41 6.18
CA ASP A 41 3.80 15.74 6.68
C ASP A 41 2.61 16.62 7.07
N MET A 42 1.39 16.30 6.59
CA MET A 42 0.17 17.03 6.97
C MET A 42 -0.39 16.61 8.34
N ILE A 43 0.16 15.57 8.97
CA ILE A 43 -0.22 15.11 10.31
C ILE A 43 0.59 15.84 11.39
N SER A 44 1.84 16.20 11.08
CA SER A 44 2.68 16.97 11.99
C SER A 44 2.07 18.36 12.26
N CYS A 45 2.05 18.78 13.52
CA CYS A 45 1.46 20.04 13.95
C CYS A 45 2.11 20.54 15.24
N ASP A 46 2.64 21.75 15.20
CA ASP A 46 3.19 22.51 16.34
C ASP A 46 2.16 23.47 16.96
N PHE A 47 0.96 23.56 16.37
CA PHE A 47 -0.13 24.43 16.79
C PHE A 47 0.20 25.93 16.82
N GLU A 48 1.25 26.41 16.17
CA GLU A 48 1.68 27.83 16.27
C GLU A 48 0.81 28.80 15.46
N VAL A 49 0.08 28.31 14.46
CA VAL A 49 -0.82 29.13 13.62
C VAL A 49 -2.29 28.76 13.85
N ASP A 50 -2.60 27.47 13.77
CA ASP A 50 -3.94 26.91 13.90
C ASP A 50 -3.87 25.44 14.35
N ASN A 51 -4.96 24.68 14.19
CA ASN A 51 -4.99 23.25 14.53
C ASN A 51 -4.44 22.35 13.41
N CYS A 52 -3.78 22.93 12.41
CA CYS A 52 -3.35 22.28 11.17
C CYS A 52 -4.53 21.55 10.50
N ALA A 53 -4.35 20.25 10.21
CA ALA A 53 -5.39 19.41 9.63
C ALA A 53 -6.17 18.59 10.67
N TRP A 54 -5.91 18.79 11.96
CA TRP A 54 -6.59 18.05 13.03
C TRP A 54 -8.00 18.58 13.26
N ILE A 55 -8.95 17.65 13.38
CA ILE A 55 -10.38 17.95 13.47
C ILE A 55 -10.91 17.46 14.81
N ASP A 56 -11.68 18.31 15.48
CA ASP A 56 -12.39 17.90 16.68
C ASP A 56 -13.60 17.02 16.33
N THR A 57 -13.65 15.85 16.95
CA THR A 57 -14.70 14.86 16.72
C THR A 57 -15.36 14.40 18.02
N ALA A 58 -15.25 15.19 19.09
CA ALA A 58 -15.86 14.85 20.37
C ALA A 58 -17.39 14.70 20.22
N PRO A 59 -17.98 13.53 20.59
CA PRO A 59 -19.40 13.27 20.38
C PRO A 59 -20.32 14.30 21.07
N ASP A 60 -19.89 14.79 22.22
CA ASP A 60 -20.63 15.72 23.06
C ASP A 60 -20.18 17.18 22.88
N GLY A 61 -19.31 17.46 21.89
CA GLY A 61 -18.86 18.81 21.54
C GLY A 61 -17.84 19.45 22.51
N TYR A 62 -17.22 18.67 23.40
CA TYR A 62 -16.14 19.14 24.25
C TYR A 62 -14.83 19.12 23.48
N SER A 63 -14.48 20.27 22.89
CA SER A 63 -13.35 20.34 21.98
C SER A 63 -12.00 20.52 22.69
N TRP A 64 -10.92 20.09 22.03
CA TRP A 64 -9.58 20.58 22.33
C TRP A 64 -9.51 22.07 21.99
N THR A 65 -8.92 22.86 22.88
CA THR A 65 -8.85 24.31 22.74
C THR A 65 -7.39 24.72 22.54
N ARG A 66 -7.13 25.56 21.56
CA ARG A 66 -5.81 26.13 21.33
C ARG A 66 -5.58 27.33 22.24
N MET A 67 -4.45 27.37 22.92
CA MET A 67 -4.13 28.47 23.82
C MET A 67 -2.63 28.77 23.91
N SER A 68 -2.32 29.93 24.47
CA SER A 68 -0.96 30.37 24.81
C SER A 68 -0.89 30.76 26.29
N GLY A 69 0.24 30.51 26.95
CA GLY A 69 0.41 30.76 28.38
C GLY A 69 -0.21 29.68 29.28
N GLY A 70 -0.48 30.00 30.54
CA GLY A 70 -0.96 29.01 31.52
C GLY A 70 -2.44 28.66 31.37
N THR A 71 -2.80 27.39 31.62
CA THR A 71 -4.20 26.96 31.72
C THR A 71 -4.99 27.83 32.70
N PRO A 72 -6.30 28.08 32.48
CA PRO A 72 -7.06 29.01 33.32
C PRO A 72 -7.27 28.56 34.76
N SER A 73 -7.16 27.26 35.02
CA SER A 73 -7.40 26.65 36.32
C SER A 73 -6.13 26.65 37.19
N SER A 74 -6.27 26.82 38.51
CA SER A 74 -5.11 26.83 39.41
C SER A 74 -4.60 25.43 39.71
N ASP A 75 -3.29 25.31 39.97
CA ASP A 75 -2.61 24.05 40.30
C ASP A 75 -2.76 22.96 39.21
N THR A 76 -2.90 23.42 37.97
CA THR A 76 -2.81 22.62 36.74
C THR A 76 -1.65 23.15 35.89
N GLY A 77 -1.59 22.74 34.63
CA GLY A 77 -0.67 23.31 33.68
C GLY A 77 -1.03 22.86 32.27
N PRO A 78 -0.16 23.20 31.30
CA PRO A 78 1.18 23.79 31.46
C PRO A 78 1.14 25.31 31.73
N SER A 79 2.30 25.92 31.99
CA SER A 79 2.45 27.39 32.11
C SER A 79 2.66 28.11 30.75
N GLY A 80 2.90 27.35 29.69
CA GLY A 80 3.17 27.78 28.33
C GLY A 80 3.38 26.56 27.41
N ASP A 81 3.54 26.79 26.11
CA ASP A 81 3.87 25.75 25.11
C ASP A 81 5.19 25.05 25.44
N HIS A 82 5.39 23.90 24.80
CA HIS A 82 6.60 23.10 24.97
C HIS A 82 7.82 23.76 24.31
N THR A 83 7.67 24.30 23.09
CA THR A 83 8.80 24.71 22.26
C THR A 83 9.53 25.95 22.79
N THR A 84 8.77 26.99 23.18
CA THR A 84 9.31 28.31 23.56
C THR A 84 8.89 28.79 24.94
N GLY A 85 7.82 28.24 25.50
CA GLY A 85 7.15 28.72 26.71
C GLY A 85 6.23 29.93 26.51
N SER A 86 6.15 30.49 25.28
CA SER A 86 5.30 31.62 24.90
C SER A 86 4.47 31.42 23.61
N GLY A 87 4.62 30.29 22.94
CA GLY A 87 3.87 29.84 21.76
C GLY A 87 2.51 29.27 22.14
N SER A 88 2.00 28.35 21.31
CA SER A 88 0.65 27.82 21.43
C SER A 88 0.61 26.29 21.48
N TYR A 89 -0.37 25.75 22.20
CA TYR A 89 -0.58 24.32 22.35
C TYR A 89 -2.08 24.01 22.41
N LEU A 90 -2.44 22.73 22.32
CA LEU A 90 -3.83 22.28 22.55
C LEU A 90 -4.02 21.80 23.98
N TYR A 91 -5.17 22.12 24.57
CA TYR A 91 -5.54 21.60 25.89
C TYR A 91 -7.01 21.22 26.01
N THR A 92 -7.31 20.38 27.00
CA THR A 92 -8.67 20.09 27.45
C THR A 92 -8.97 20.89 28.70
N GLU A 93 -10.13 21.57 28.74
CA GLU A 93 -10.60 22.26 29.94
C GLU A 93 -11.43 21.31 30.81
N ALA A 94 -11.05 21.14 32.08
CA ALA A 94 -11.77 20.32 33.05
C ALA A 94 -12.70 21.12 33.99
N SER A 95 -12.52 22.44 34.10
CA SER A 95 -13.34 23.28 34.98
C SER A 95 -14.81 23.29 34.52
N GLY A 96 -15.70 22.74 35.34
CA GLY A 96 -17.12 22.56 34.98
C GLY A 96 -17.37 21.50 33.90
N ARG A 97 -16.32 20.74 33.52
CA ARG A 97 -16.31 19.73 32.45
C ARG A 97 -15.67 18.43 32.94
N SER A 98 -16.08 17.96 34.12
CA SER A 98 -15.57 16.72 34.69
C SER A 98 -16.13 15.48 33.98
N ASN A 99 -15.30 14.44 33.86
CA ASN A 99 -15.63 13.18 33.18
C ASN A 99 -16.12 13.39 31.75
N LYS A 100 -15.50 14.32 31.01
CA LYS A 100 -15.84 14.65 29.63
C LYS A 100 -14.79 14.16 28.67
N LEU A 101 -15.26 13.63 27.55
CA LEU A 101 -14.41 13.13 26.47
C LEU A 101 -14.16 14.26 25.47
N HIS A 102 -12.89 14.57 25.29
CA HIS A 102 -12.36 15.37 24.20
C HIS A 102 -11.71 14.44 23.18
N GLN A 103 -11.87 14.75 21.89
CA GLN A 103 -11.40 13.89 20.82
C GLN A 103 -10.89 14.71 19.65
N LEU A 104 -9.63 14.51 19.29
CA LEU A 104 -8.97 15.17 18.18
C LEU A 104 -8.50 14.10 17.19
N GLU A 105 -9.00 14.16 15.96
CA GLU A 105 -8.72 13.19 14.90
C GLU A 105 -7.85 13.78 13.80
N SER A 106 -6.90 12.96 13.33
CA SER A 106 -6.15 13.28 12.13
C SER A 106 -7.05 13.17 10.88
N PRO A 107 -6.62 13.78 9.76
CA PRO A 107 -7.11 13.38 8.44
C PRO A 107 -6.89 11.89 8.18
N LEU A 108 -7.53 11.40 7.13
CA LEU A 108 -7.19 10.09 6.57
C LEU A 108 -5.77 10.13 5.98
N PHE A 109 -4.98 9.11 6.31
CA PHE A 109 -3.65 8.90 5.77
C PHE A 109 -3.47 7.44 5.33
N SER A 110 -2.37 7.16 4.65
CA SER A 110 -1.96 5.80 4.29
C SER A 110 -0.47 5.66 4.57
N LEU A 111 -0.09 4.58 5.24
CA LEU A 111 1.29 4.31 5.59
C LEU A 111 1.84 3.21 4.68
N GLN A 112 3.00 3.46 4.07
CA GLN A 112 3.73 2.44 3.28
C GLN A 112 4.35 1.37 4.19
N GLN A 113 4.63 1.75 5.44
CA GLN A 113 5.22 0.90 6.47
C GLN A 113 4.85 1.46 7.85
N ALA A 114 5.15 0.71 8.92
CA ALA A 114 4.96 1.22 10.27
C ALA A 114 5.70 2.56 10.45
N ALA A 115 5.05 3.45 11.18
CA ALA A 115 5.54 4.81 11.39
C ALA A 115 5.54 5.14 12.87
N THR A 116 6.28 6.17 13.25
CA THR A 116 6.30 6.67 14.64
C THR A 116 5.59 8.01 14.70
N LEU A 117 4.56 8.08 15.54
CA LEU A 117 3.93 9.31 15.97
C LEU A 117 4.57 9.73 17.29
N SER A 118 5.22 10.89 17.29
CA SER A 118 5.81 11.49 18.49
C SER A 118 5.08 12.78 18.83
N PHE A 119 4.96 13.09 20.12
CA PHE A 119 4.27 14.29 20.61
C PHE A 119 4.70 14.59 22.04
N PHE A 120 4.46 15.83 22.47
CA PHE A 120 4.62 16.25 23.85
C PHE A 120 3.26 16.35 24.53
N TYR A 121 3.23 16.01 25.82
CA TYR A 121 2.02 16.09 26.62
C TYR A 121 2.30 16.60 28.03
N HIS A 122 1.29 17.20 28.64
CA HIS A 122 1.32 17.65 30.04
C HIS A 122 0.04 17.20 30.75
N MET A 123 0.19 16.63 31.95
CA MET A 123 -0.90 16.14 32.78
C MET A 123 -0.56 16.37 34.25
N HIS A 124 -0.96 17.52 34.79
CA HIS A 124 -0.65 17.87 36.18
C HIS A 124 -1.89 18.07 37.06
N ASP A 125 -1.91 17.35 38.19
CA ASP A 125 -2.78 17.64 39.32
C ASP A 125 -1.91 17.66 40.58
N ALA A 126 -1.68 18.85 41.14
CA ALA A 126 -0.85 19.00 42.34
C ALA A 126 -1.29 18.13 43.52
N LEU A 127 -2.58 17.75 43.60
CA LEU A 127 -3.11 16.88 44.65
C LEU A 127 -3.23 15.40 44.23
N ARG A 128 -3.06 15.08 42.94
CA ARG A 128 -3.13 13.72 42.38
C ARG A 128 -4.46 12.99 42.62
N LEU A 129 -5.57 13.71 42.62
CA LEU A 129 -6.90 13.18 42.93
C LEU A 129 -7.82 13.09 41.72
N TYR A 130 -7.67 14.00 40.76
CA TYR A 130 -8.68 14.29 39.75
C TYR A 130 -8.18 14.17 38.33
N MET A 131 -6.89 13.92 38.12
CA MET A 131 -6.33 13.81 36.77
C MET A 131 -6.94 12.61 36.02
N GLY A 132 -7.33 12.88 34.78
CA GLY A 132 -8.04 11.96 33.90
C GLY A 132 -7.12 11.02 33.15
N THR A 133 -7.52 10.66 31.93
CA THR A 133 -6.77 9.76 31.05
C THR A 133 -6.59 10.36 29.67
N LEU A 134 -5.34 10.38 29.22
CA LEU A 134 -4.97 10.71 27.84
C LEU A 134 -4.61 9.40 27.12
N SER A 135 -5.22 9.16 25.95
CA SER A 135 -4.96 7.97 25.16
C SER A 135 -4.83 8.27 23.67
N ILE A 136 -4.04 7.46 22.98
CA ILE A 136 -3.93 7.47 21.52
C ILE A 136 -4.53 6.20 20.97
N GLU A 137 -5.38 6.37 19.98
CA GLU A 137 -6.01 5.27 19.26
C GLU A 137 -5.74 5.39 17.75
N ALA A 138 -5.46 4.27 17.11
CA ALA A 138 -5.35 4.19 15.66
C ALA A 138 -6.56 3.45 15.08
N TYR A 139 -7.04 3.92 13.93
CA TYR A 139 -8.11 3.28 13.18
C TYR A 139 -7.52 2.43 12.06
N ASN A 140 -7.98 1.20 11.93
CA ASN A 140 -7.84 0.41 10.70
C ASN A 140 -9.23 -0.04 10.21
N ASN A 141 -9.35 -0.36 8.92
CA ASN A 141 -10.64 -0.73 8.33
C ASN A 141 -11.16 -2.10 8.83
N GLU A 142 -10.28 -2.96 9.35
CA GLU A 142 -10.63 -4.33 9.77
C GLU A 142 -11.07 -4.42 11.23
N THR A 143 -10.35 -3.76 12.14
CA THR A 143 -10.55 -3.86 13.60
C THR A 143 -11.15 -2.59 14.21
N GLY A 144 -11.20 -1.49 13.45
CA GLY A 144 -11.67 -0.20 13.93
C GLY A 144 -10.64 0.51 14.80
N TRP A 145 -11.11 1.23 15.82
CA TRP A 145 -10.26 1.99 16.74
C TRP A 145 -9.61 1.09 17.79
N THR A 146 -8.28 1.10 17.85
CA THR A 146 -7.49 0.36 18.86
C THR A 146 -6.60 1.31 19.65
N THR A 147 -6.58 1.19 20.98
CA THR A 147 -5.68 1.97 21.86
C THR A 147 -4.25 1.47 21.74
N LEU A 148 -3.34 2.38 21.37
CA LEU A 148 -1.91 2.09 21.25
C LEU A 148 -1.11 2.61 22.44
N TRP A 149 -1.58 3.69 23.08
CA TRP A 149 -0.90 4.30 24.21
C TRP A 149 -1.92 4.97 25.14
N SER A 150 -1.63 4.97 26.44
CA SER A 150 -2.46 5.64 27.44
C SER A 150 -1.63 6.05 28.67
N ARG A 151 -2.01 7.17 29.29
CA ARG A 151 -1.58 7.58 30.64
C ARG A 151 -2.78 8.05 31.44
N THR A 152 -2.79 7.74 32.72
CA THR A 152 -3.87 8.08 33.65
C THR A 152 -3.27 8.64 34.93
N GLY A 153 -3.92 9.66 35.50
CA GLY A 153 -3.45 10.30 36.72
C GLY A 153 -2.36 11.34 36.49
N ASP A 154 -1.90 11.98 37.55
CA ASP A 154 -0.84 13.01 37.52
C ASP A 154 0.46 12.41 36.97
N GLN A 155 1.03 13.08 35.97
CA GLN A 155 2.32 12.73 35.36
C GLN A 155 3.44 13.69 35.78
N GLY A 156 3.11 14.72 36.59
CA GLY A 156 4.04 15.74 37.06
C GLY A 156 3.88 17.07 36.32
N ASN A 157 4.56 18.09 36.82
CA ASN A 157 4.46 19.46 36.29
C ASN A 157 5.60 19.78 35.30
N SER A 158 5.74 18.94 34.28
CA SER A 158 6.67 19.14 33.17
C SER A 158 6.02 18.62 31.89
N TRP A 159 6.40 19.20 30.75
CA TRP A 159 6.16 18.58 29.46
C TRP A 159 6.93 17.25 29.39
N LEU A 160 6.26 16.21 28.90
CA LEU A 160 6.82 14.87 28.71
C LEU A 160 6.66 14.48 27.23
N ASP A 161 7.64 13.78 26.68
CA ASP A 161 7.54 13.22 25.34
C ASP A 161 6.92 11.81 25.35
N ALA A 162 6.28 11.45 24.25
CA ALA A 162 5.85 10.10 23.97
C ALA A 162 6.01 9.78 22.49
N ALA A 163 6.41 8.54 22.20
CA ALA A 163 6.52 7.98 20.86
C ALA A 163 5.68 6.71 20.76
N VAL A 164 4.82 6.64 19.74
CA VAL A 164 3.89 5.54 19.51
C VAL A 164 4.10 4.99 18.11
N ILE A 165 4.25 3.66 18.01
CA ILE A 165 4.35 2.99 16.72
C ILE A 165 2.95 2.80 16.16
N LEU A 166 2.70 3.40 14.99
CA LEU A 166 1.49 3.17 14.22
C LEU A 166 1.69 1.99 13.28
N PRO A 167 0.79 0.98 13.30
CA PRO A 167 0.82 -0.11 12.33
C PRO A 167 0.67 0.41 10.90
N ALA A 168 1.28 -0.26 9.92
CA ALA A 168 1.17 0.13 8.50
C ALA A 168 -0.29 0.16 8.00
N SER A 169 -1.17 -0.64 8.61
CA SER A 169 -2.61 -0.69 8.31
C SER A 169 -3.43 0.45 8.92
N ALA A 170 -2.82 1.33 9.74
CA ALA A 170 -3.51 2.48 10.30
C ALA A 170 -3.83 3.50 9.21
N THR A 171 -5.07 4.00 9.23
CA THR A 171 -5.57 4.99 8.26
C THR A 171 -6.03 6.29 8.92
N LYS A 172 -6.23 6.29 10.25
CA LYS A 172 -6.42 7.49 11.08
C LYS A 172 -5.76 7.30 12.44
N VAL A 173 -5.48 8.41 13.12
CA VAL A 173 -5.11 8.42 14.53
C VAL A 173 -5.93 9.46 15.28
N ARG A 174 -6.20 9.22 16.56
CA ARG A 174 -6.89 10.19 17.42
C ARG A 174 -6.28 10.29 18.80
N PHE A 175 -6.23 11.51 19.31
CA PHE A 175 -6.01 11.78 20.72
C PHE A 175 -7.36 11.83 21.43
N LYS A 176 -7.46 11.12 22.55
CA LYS A 176 -8.62 11.15 23.45
C LYS A 176 -8.18 11.61 24.81
N GLY A 177 -8.75 12.74 25.25
CA GLY A 177 -8.62 13.24 26.60
C GLY A 177 -9.92 13.02 27.34
N LEU A 178 -9.93 12.10 28.29
CA LEU A 178 -11.04 11.94 29.23
C LEU A 178 -10.68 12.68 30.52
N THR A 179 -11.27 13.85 30.76
CA THR A 179 -11.06 14.59 32.01
C THR A 179 -11.55 13.76 33.19
N GLY A 180 -10.92 13.90 34.35
CA GLY A 180 -11.33 13.22 35.56
C GLY A 180 -12.41 13.97 36.34
N SER A 181 -12.56 13.64 37.62
CA SER A 181 -13.72 14.04 38.42
C SER A 181 -13.68 15.47 38.98
N GLY A 182 -12.58 16.20 38.79
CA GLY A 182 -12.38 17.56 39.30
C GLY A 182 -11.70 18.49 38.29
N PHE A 183 -11.62 19.77 38.64
CA PHE A 183 -11.11 20.82 37.74
C PHE A 183 -9.60 20.73 37.48
N ARG A 184 -8.84 20.06 38.34
CA ARG A 184 -7.39 19.84 38.13
C ARG A 184 -7.13 18.64 37.23
N SER A 185 -7.71 18.68 36.05
CA SER A 185 -7.68 17.58 35.09
C SER A 185 -7.47 18.06 33.66
N ASP A 186 -6.88 19.24 33.53
CA ASP A 186 -6.48 19.77 32.24
C ASP A 186 -5.34 18.90 31.69
N MET A 187 -5.40 18.60 30.40
CA MET A 187 -4.40 17.84 29.68
C MET A 187 -3.98 18.67 28.48
N ALA A 188 -2.69 18.67 28.16
CA ALA A 188 -2.17 19.41 27.01
C ALA A 188 -1.39 18.52 26.06
N LEU A 189 -1.38 18.94 24.79
CA LEU A 189 -0.68 18.33 23.67
C LEU A 189 0.07 19.41 22.90
N ASP A 190 1.29 19.09 22.47
CA ASP A 190 2.11 19.97 21.66
C ASP A 190 3.07 19.19 20.77
N ASP A 191 3.65 19.85 19.76
CA ASP A 191 4.75 19.35 18.92
C ASP A 191 4.49 17.92 18.37
N VAL A 192 3.32 17.72 17.76
CA VAL A 192 2.96 16.45 17.12
C VAL A 192 3.79 16.29 15.87
N SER A 193 4.50 15.17 15.75
CA SER A 193 5.38 14.87 14.63
C SER A 193 5.21 13.45 14.15
N PHE A 194 5.31 13.28 12.85
CA PHE A 194 5.20 11.99 12.18
C PHE A 194 6.51 11.64 11.49
N MET A 195 7.11 10.51 11.84
CA MET A 195 8.30 10.00 11.16
C MET A 195 7.99 8.64 10.54
N GLN A 196 7.92 8.61 9.20
CA GLN A 196 8.05 7.37 8.46
C GLN A 196 9.54 7.11 8.27
N PHE A 197 10.00 5.86 8.39
CA PHE A 197 11.34 5.54 7.86
C PHE A 197 11.26 5.67 6.35
N THR A 198 11.55 6.85 5.81
CA THR A 198 11.78 7.01 4.39
C THR A 198 13.10 6.31 4.06
N PRO A 199 13.13 5.36 3.11
CA PRO A 199 14.39 4.97 2.49
C PRO A 199 15.10 6.25 2.04
N PRO A 200 16.43 6.36 2.18
CA PRO A 200 17.14 7.55 1.72
C PRO A 200 16.74 7.84 0.27
N PRO A 201 16.45 9.10 -0.08
CA PRO A 201 16.19 9.44 -1.47
C PRO A 201 17.37 8.95 -2.29
N PRO A 202 17.14 8.34 -3.47
CA PRO A 202 18.24 7.95 -4.35
C PRO A 202 19.16 9.17 -4.54
N PRO A 203 20.49 8.97 -4.55
CA PRO A 203 21.44 10.09 -4.60
C PRO A 203 21.07 11.01 -5.76
N SER A 204 21.02 12.31 -5.46
CA SER A 204 20.66 13.35 -6.43
C SER A 204 21.50 13.15 -7.69
N ALA A 205 20.83 12.94 -8.82
CA ALA A 205 21.52 12.83 -10.10
C ALA A 205 22.41 14.08 -10.28
N PRO A 206 23.66 13.92 -10.78
CA PRO A 206 24.56 15.04 -10.98
C PRO A 206 23.90 16.12 -11.85
N PRO A 207 24.24 17.41 -11.66
CA PRO A 207 23.62 18.50 -12.40
C PRO A 207 23.73 18.24 -13.90
N LEU A 208 22.59 18.26 -14.58
CA LEU A 208 22.50 18.07 -16.02
C LEU A 208 23.40 19.09 -16.73
N PRO A 209 24.20 18.67 -17.73
CA PRO A 209 24.93 19.61 -18.57
C PRO A 209 23.97 20.61 -19.23
N PRO A 210 24.43 21.83 -19.58
CA PRO A 210 23.57 22.86 -20.14
C PRO A 210 22.83 22.35 -21.38
N LEU A 211 21.52 22.63 -21.42
CA LEU A 211 20.62 22.14 -22.46
C LEU A 211 21.11 22.59 -23.85
N PRO A 212 21.20 21.69 -24.85
CA PRO A 212 21.39 22.09 -26.23
C PRO A 212 20.16 22.88 -26.74
N PRO A 213 20.31 23.73 -27.77
CA PRO A 213 19.21 24.51 -28.33
C PRO A 213 18.04 23.63 -28.80
N PRO A 214 16.80 24.16 -28.83
CA PRO A 214 15.62 23.36 -29.15
C PRO A 214 15.71 22.79 -30.57
N SER A 215 15.56 21.48 -30.67
CA SER A 215 15.58 20.73 -31.92
C SER A 215 14.35 21.08 -32.79
N PRO A 216 14.48 21.07 -34.13
CA PRO A 216 13.35 21.17 -35.05
C PRO A 216 12.31 20.05 -34.82
N PRO A 217 11.06 20.22 -35.28
CA PRO A 217 9.99 19.25 -35.04
C PRO A 217 10.41 17.85 -35.53
N LEU A 218 10.23 16.86 -34.65
CA LEU A 218 10.66 15.48 -34.86
C LEU A 218 10.00 14.87 -36.11
N SER A 219 10.85 14.39 -37.02
CA SER A 219 10.50 13.39 -38.03
C SER A 219 9.91 12.14 -37.35
N PRO A 220 9.04 11.36 -38.02
CA PRO A 220 8.60 10.07 -37.48
C PRO A 220 9.82 9.20 -37.13
N PRO A 221 9.73 8.37 -36.07
CA PRO A 221 10.86 7.60 -35.59
C PRO A 221 11.39 6.71 -36.73
N PRO A 222 12.73 6.58 -36.85
CA PRO A 222 13.30 5.69 -37.85
C PRO A 222 12.83 4.25 -37.60
N PRO A 223 12.71 3.41 -38.63
CA PRO A 223 12.47 1.99 -38.44
C PRO A 223 13.56 1.41 -37.52
N LEU A 224 13.15 0.57 -36.57
CA LEU A 224 14.05 -0.10 -35.64
C LEU A 224 15.19 -0.80 -36.39
N PRO A 225 16.41 -0.84 -35.81
CA PRO A 225 17.52 -1.59 -36.39
C PRO A 225 17.09 -3.06 -36.58
N PRO A 226 17.55 -3.72 -37.66
CA PRO A 226 17.22 -5.12 -37.87
C PRO A 226 17.70 -5.95 -36.67
N LEU A 227 16.88 -6.93 -36.28
CA LEU A 227 17.25 -8.00 -35.36
C LEU A 227 18.66 -8.48 -35.71
N SER A 228 19.55 -8.53 -34.72
CA SER A 228 20.82 -9.23 -34.88
C SER A 228 20.52 -10.65 -35.39
N PRO A 229 21.28 -11.17 -36.37
CA PRO A 229 20.95 -12.41 -37.07
C PRO A 229 20.87 -13.66 -36.17
N ASP A 230 21.28 -13.56 -34.91
CA ASP A 230 21.39 -14.69 -33.98
C ASP A 230 20.16 -14.85 -33.07
N PHE A 231 19.17 -13.94 -33.11
CA PHE A 231 17.94 -14.06 -32.32
C PHE A 231 16.81 -14.75 -33.10
N VAL A 232 16.32 -15.85 -32.56
CA VAL A 232 15.12 -16.55 -33.06
C VAL A 232 13.89 -15.96 -32.39
N ALA A 233 12.89 -15.53 -33.16
CA ALA A 233 11.67 -14.99 -32.59
C ALA A 233 10.73 -16.10 -32.09
N ALA A 234 10.15 -15.92 -30.90
CA ALA A 234 9.04 -16.75 -30.40
C ALA A 234 7.77 -15.90 -30.32
N ALA A 235 6.69 -16.31 -30.98
CA ALA A 235 5.41 -15.59 -30.99
C ALA A 235 4.36 -16.22 -30.08
N SER A 236 4.64 -17.40 -29.52
CA SER A 236 3.74 -18.10 -28.60
C SER A 236 4.49 -18.85 -27.50
N GLU A 237 3.78 -19.21 -26.42
CA GLU A 237 4.33 -19.96 -25.29
C GLU A 237 4.90 -21.32 -25.73
N ALA A 238 4.20 -22.01 -26.62
CA ALA A 238 4.64 -23.29 -27.15
C ALA A 238 5.94 -23.16 -27.97
N GLU A 239 6.08 -22.10 -28.77
CA GLU A 239 7.30 -21.84 -29.53
C GLU A 239 8.47 -21.51 -28.60
N LEU A 240 8.27 -20.64 -27.60
CA LEU A 240 9.29 -20.31 -26.61
C LEU A 240 9.76 -21.58 -25.88
N ARG A 241 8.81 -22.43 -25.46
CA ARG A 241 9.11 -23.69 -24.78
C ARG A 241 9.95 -24.61 -25.65
N ASN A 242 9.54 -24.84 -26.90
CA ASN A 242 10.25 -25.74 -27.81
C ASN A 242 11.66 -25.21 -28.13
N LEU A 243 11.80 -23.90 -28.35
CA LEU A 243 13.11 -23.28 -28.62
C LEU A 243 14.11 -23.44 -27.47
N ILE A 244 13.64 -23.55 -26.23
CA ILE A 244 14.51 -23.76 -25.06
C ILE A 244 14.75 -25.25 -24.82
N GLN A 245 13.70 -26.08 -24.90
CA GLN A 245 13.78 -27.51 -24.57
C GLN A 245 14.52 -28.34 -25.62
N ASP A 246 14.40 -27.97 -26.90
CA ASP A 246 15.00 -28.70 -28.02
C ASP A 246 16.37 -28.12 -28.43
N ALA A 247 16.87 -27.11 -27.72
CA ALA A 247 18.15 -26.47 -28.04
C ALA A 247 19.33 -27.42 -27.77
N LEU A 248 20.15 -27.60 -28.81
CA LEU A 248 21.40 -28.39 -28.80
C LEU A 248 22.67 -27.51 -28.73
N ALA A 249 22.50 -26.19 -28.82
CA ALA A 249 23.54 -25.18 -28.74
C ALA A 249 22.97 -23.90 -28.14
N ASP A 250 23.84 -22.93 -27.86
CA ASP A 250 23.44 -21.63 -27.33
C ASP A 250 22.36 -20.98 -28.21
N VAL A 251 21.31 -20.49 -27.57
CA VAL A 251 20.12 -19.95 -28.24
C VAL A 251 19.78 -18.58 -27.68
N SER A 252 19.56 -17.63 -28.59
CA SER A 252 19.05 -16.31 -28.25
C SER A 252 17.65 -16.17 -28.82
N ILE A 253 16.68 -15.86 -27.97
CA ILE A 253 15.26 -15.84 -28.28
C ILE A 253 14.73 -14.43 -28.07
N TYR A 254 14.03 -13.91 -29.07
CA TYR A 254 13.40 -12.61 -29.01
C TYR A 254 11.89 -12.74 -28.84
N LEU A 255 11.35 -12.05 -27.83
CA LEU A 255 9.92 -11.95 -27.59
C LEU A 255 9.40 -10.60 -28.09
N PRO A 256 8.31 -10.58 -28.88
CA PRO A 256 7.69 -9.34 -29.33
C PRO A 256 7.33 -8.42 -28.16
N PRO A 257 7.59 -7.10 -28.24
CA PRO A 257 7.22 -6.15 -27.19
C PRO A 257 5.73 -6.18 -26.91
N SER A 258 5.35 -6.02 -25.65
CA SER A 258 3.97 -6.03 -25.17
C SER A 258 3.21 -7.35 -25.40
N ALA A 259 3.89 -8.41 -25.85
CA ALA A 259 3.30 -9.75 -25.92
C ALA A 259 3.20 -10.37 -24.52
N ASP A 260 2.13 -11.14 -24.29
CA ASP A 260 1.80 -11.73 -23.00
C ASP A 260 1.75 -13.25 -23.11
N PHE A 261 2.72 -13.92 -22.50
CA PHE A 261 2.89 -15.37 -22.54
C PHE A 261 2.44 -15.97 -21.21
N LYS A 262 1.28 -16.63 -21.24
CA LYS A 262 0.72 -17.34 -20.09
C LYS A 262 1.34 -18.73 -19.99
N LEU A 263 2.20 -18.95 -19.00
CA LEU A 263 2.89 -20.22 -18.79
C LEU A 263 2.01 -21.15 -17.95
N GLY A 264 1.62 -22.29 -18.52
CA GLY A 264 0.89 -23.33 -17.79
C GLY A 264 1.78 -24.26 -16.96
N SER A 265 3.09 -24.23 -17.21
CA SER A 265 4.10 -24.99 -16.47
C SER A 265 5.48 -24.37 -16.66
N GLN A 266 6.43 -24.71 -15.79
CA GLN A 266 7.83 -24.29 -15.91
C GLN A 266 8.42 -24.70 -17.27
N ILE A 267 9.21 -23.80 -17.86
CA ILE A 267 10.02 -24.11 -19.04
C ILE A 267 11.36 -24.65 -18.54
N SER A 268 11.56 -25.94 -18.73
CA SER A 268 12.78 -26.63 -18.31
C SER A 268 13.91 -26.49 -19.33
N CYS A 269 15.15 -26.34 -18.86
CA CYS A 269 16.37 -26.45 -19.67
C CYS A 269 17.36 -27.39 -18.98
N SER A 270 17.75 -28.47 -19.65
CA SER A 270 18.64 -29.51 -19.10
C SER A 270 19.94 -29.70 -19.88
N SER A 271 20.05 -29.07 -21.06
CA SER A 271 21.27 -29.06 -21.87
C SER A 271 22.28 -28.07 -21.29
N SER A 272 23.58 -28.39 -21.33
CA SER A 272 24.65 -27.48 -20.89
C SER A 272 24.93 -26.40 -21.94
N ILE A 273 23.98 -25.47 -22.10
CA ILE A 273 23.98 -24.39 -23.10
C ILE A 273 23.65 -23.04 -22.45
N ASN A 274 23.89 -21.95 -23.17
CA ASN A 274 23.45 -20.62 -22.80
C ASN A 274 22.14 -20.26 -23.52
N VAL A 275 21.09 -20.01 -22.74
CA VAL A 275 19.79 -19.54 -23.22
C VAL A 275 19.66 -18.06 -22.90
N THR A 276 19.43 -17.23 -23.91
CA THR A 276 19.07 -15.82 -23.72
C THR A 276 17.64 -15.59 -24.18
N VAL A 277 16.79 -15.02 -23.33
CA VAL A 277 15.45 -14.57 -23.70
C VAL A 277 15.39 -13.06 -23.50
N ALA A 278 15.13 -12.33 -24.58
CA ALA A 278 15.12 -10.89 -24.56
C ALA A 278 13.85 -10.31 -25.18
N SER A 279 13.45 -9.13 -24.70
CA SER A 279 12.50 -8.27 -25.39
C SER A 279 13.02 -6.83 -25.44
N SER A 280 12.30 -5.95 -26.14
CA SER A 280 12.65 -4.54 -26.28
C SER A 280 11.44 -3.64 -26.00
N GLY A 281 11.67 -2.32 -25.91
CA GLY A 281 10.60 -1.37 -25.61
C GLY A 281 10.03 -1.56 -24.20
N GLU A 282 8.70 -1.71 -24.10
CA GLU A 282 8.01 -2.00 -22.82
C GLU A 282 8.31 -3.39 -22.26
N GLY A 283 8.91 -4.27 -23.08
CA GLY A 283 9.18 -5.67 -22.72
C GLY A 283 8.00 -6.59 -23.00
N ALA A 284 8.28 -7.90 -23.00
CA ALA A 284 7.26 -8.94 -23.08
C ALA A 284 6.98 -9.49 -21.68
N THR A 285 5.73 -9.87 -21.43
CA THR A 285 5.27 -10.43 -20.15
C THR A 285 5.34 -11.95 -20.18
N LEU A 286 6.02 -12.54 -19.20
CA LEU A 286 5.96 -13.97 -18.89
C LEU A 286 5.21 -14.15 -17.57
N ASP A 287 4.03 -14.75 -17.64
CA ASP A 287 3.08 -14.86 -16.52
C ASP A 287 2.93 -16.31 -16.07
N GLY A 288 3.32 -16.60 -14.82
CA GLY A 288 3.23 -17.93 -14.20
C GLY A 288 1.82 -18.29 -13.71
N GLN A 289 0.87 -17.35 -13.83
CA GLN A 289 -0.55 -17.49 -13.52
C GLN A 289 -0.85 -17.96 -12.10
N GLU A 290 0.07 -17.71 -11.16
CA GLU A 290 0.05 -18.23 -9.78
C GLU A 290 -0.02 -19.77 -9.70
N GLN A 291 0.28 -20.47 -10.79
CA GLN A 291 0.14 -21.91 -10.91
C GLN A 291 1.48 -22.62 -11.03
N SER A 292 2.48 -21.95 -11.62
CA SER A 292 3.81 -22.51 -11.80
C SER A 292 4.89 -21.42 -11.75
N GLY A 293 6.13 -21.83 -11.48
CA GLY A 293 7.28 -20.96 -11.73
C GLY A 293 7.53 -20.79 -13.22
N LEU A 294 8.42 -19.87 -13.63
CA LEU A 294 8.64 -19.62 -15.05
C LEU A 294 9.67 -20.57 -15.67
N PHE A 295 10.84 -20.72 -15.05
CA PHE A 295 11.95 -21.50 -15.59
C PHE A 295 12.52 -22.50 -14.58
N TYR A 296 12.96 -23.65 -15.10
CA TYR A 296 13.65 -24.68 -14.33
C TYR A 296 14.95 -25.09 -15.04
N LEU A 297 16.10 -24.89 -14.39
CA LEU A 297 17.42 -25.16 -14.98
C LEU A 297 18.07 -26.37 -14.32
N GLU A 298 18.56 -27.29 -15.14
CA GLU A 298 19.32 -28.47 -14.75
C GLU A 298 20.52 -28.66 -15.68
N GLY A 299 21.40 -29.60 -15.35
CA GLY A 299 22.39 -30.12 -16.31
C GLY A 299 23.44 -29.11 -16.81
N GLY A 300 23.59 -27.98 -16.13
CA GLY A 300 24.54 -26.92 -16.50
C GLY A 300 23.97 -25.84 -17.43
N CYS A 301 22.65 -25.81 -17.65
CA CYS A 301 22.02 -24.77 -18.46
C CYS A 301 22.10 -23.39 -17.80
N SER A 302 22.66 -22.42 -18.52
CA SER A 302 22.69 -21.02 -18.10
C SER A 302 21.56 -20.23 -18.77
N LEU A 303 20.89 -19.35 -18.02
CA LEU A 303 19.75 -18.56 -18.49
C LEU A 303 20.01 -17.07 -18.28
N THR A 304 19.83 -16.28 -19.34
CA THR A 304 19.83 -14.82 -19.32
C THR A 304 18.46 -14.30 -19.73
N LEU A 305 17.81 -13.52 -18.86
CA LEU A 305 16.52 -12.86 -19.10
C LEU A 305 16.75 -11.35 -19.21
N ARG A 306 16.33 -10.72 -20.32
CA ARG A 306 16.63 -9.30 -20.58
C ARG A 306 15.42 -8.49 -21.05
N GLY A 307 15.14 -7.37 -20.36
CA GLY A 307 14.06 -6.47 -20.77
C GLY A 307 12.67 -7.12 -20.72
N LEU A 308 12.43 -7.99 -19.73
CA LEU A 308 11.18 -8.75 -19.58
C LEU A 308 10.37 -8.27 -18.38
N ILE A 309 9.06 -8.57 -18.40
CA ILE A 309 8.15 -8.43 -17.27
C ILE A 309 7.80 -9.84 -16.79
N LEU A 310 8.29 -10.23 -15.62
CA LEU A 310 8.16 -11.59 -15.06
C LEU A 310 7.18 -11.55 -13.89
N VAL A 311 6.01 -12.18 -14.03
CA VAL A 311 4.91 -12.00 -13.06
C VAL A 311 4.26 -13.29 -12.61
N ASN A 312 3.66 -13.26 -11.42
CA ASN A 312 2.80 -14.32 -10.85
C ASN A 312 3.43 -15.72 -10.86
N GLY A 313 4.76 -15.79 -10.79
CA GLY A 313 5.50 -17.04 -10.78
C GLY A 313 5.39 -17.73 -9.42
N LYS A 314 4.84 -18.95 -9.34
CA LYS A 314 4.61 -19.67 -8.08
C LYS A 314 5.27 -21.04 -8.04
N ALA A 315 6.22 -21.22 -7.11
CA ALA A 315 6.81 -22.52 -6.83
C ALA A 315 6.17 -23.14 -5.57
N LEU A 316 5.50 -24.29 -5.73
CA LEU A 316 4.80 -24.97 -4.63
C LEU A 316 5.73 -25.62 -3.58
N SER A 317 7.02 -25.77 -3.88
CA SER A 317 7.99 -26.49 -3.03
C SER A 317 9.38 -25.83 -3.01
N LEU A 318 10.45 -26.63 -3.14
CA LEU A 318 11.83 -26.16 -3.21
C LEU A 318 12.11 -25.62 -4.62
N GLY A 319 12.02 -24.31 -4.82
CA GLY A 319 12.29 -23.69 -6.12
C GLY A 319 11.88 -22.22 -6.15
N GLY A 320 12.44 -21.45 -7.08
CA GLY A 320 12.15 -20.03 -7.20
C GLY A 320 10.88 -19.75 -7.99
N GLY A 321 10.17 -18.68 -7.65
CA GLY A 321 8.96 -18.26 -8.36
C GLY A 321 9.22 -17.90 -9.82
N VAL A 322 10.39 -17.34 -10.13
CA VAL A 322 10.80 -17.05 -11.52
C VAL A 322 11.74 -18.13 -12.05
N VAL A 323 12.85 -18.39 -11.36
CA VAL A 323 13.86 -19.37 -11.79
C VAL A 323 14.18 -20.33 -10.65
N SER A 324 14.11 -21.63 -10.93
CA SER A 324 14.63 -22.67 -10.06
C SER A 324 15.80 -23.34 -10.75
N ALA A 325 17.02 -23.13 -10.27
CA ALA A 325 18.25 -23.57 -10.93
C ALA A 325 19.01 -24.59 -10.07
N THR A 326 19.38 -25.71 -10.70
CA THR A 326 20.23 -26.75 -10.12
C THR A 326 21.56 -26.93 -10.86
N GLY A 327 21.83 -26.05 -11.82
CA GLY A 327 23.03 -25.99 -12.65
C GLY A 327 23.06 -24.70 -13.47
N GLY A 328 24.24 -24.33 -13.98
CA GLY A 328 24.45 -23.15 -14.84
C GLY A 328 24.24 -21.81 -14.14
N ASP A 329 24.47 -20.73 -14.87
CA ASP A 329 24.37 -19.34 -14.40
C ASP A 329 22.96 -18.78 -14.64
N VAL A 330 22.50 -17.87 -13.77
CA VAL A 330 21.22 -17.18 -13.93
C VAL A 330 21.44 -15.67 -13.93
N GLU A 331 21.08 -15.02 -15.03
CA GLU A 331 21.15 -13.56 -15.16
C GLU A 331 19.77 -12.98 -15.47
N ILE A 332 19.36 -11.96 -14.70
CA ILE A 332 18.17 -11.16 -14.96
C ILE A 332 18.63 -9.70 -15.11
N ILE A 333 18.42 -9.13 -16.29
CA ILE A 333 18.99 -7.84 -16.72
C ILE A 333 17.85 -6.91 -17.17
N ASP A 334 17.85 -5.68 -16.68
CA ASP A 334 16.91 -4.62 -17.08
C ASP A 334 15.43 -5.08 -17.09
N SER A 335 15.05 -5.97 -16.18
CA SER A 335 13.73 -6.64 -16.16
C SER A 335 12.93 -6.25 -14.92
N THR A 336 11.61 -6.38 -15.00
CA THR A 336 10.70 -6.16 -13.86
C THR A 336 10.16 -7.50 -13.39
N VAL A 337 10.23 -7.78 -12.09
CA VAL A 337 9.72 -9.00 -11.47
C VAL A 337 8.67 -8.63 -10.42
N LYS A 338 7.47 -9.20 -10.52
CA LYS A 338 6.35 -8.88 -9.61
C LYS A 338 5.52 -10.10 -9.20
N ASP A 339 5.00 -10.08 -7.98
CA ASP A 339 4.01 -11.05 -7.50
C ASP A 339 4.48 -12.53 -7.56
N CYS A 340 5.78 -12.80 -7.44
CA CYS A 340 6.34 -14.16 -7.48
C CYS A 340 6.47 -14.76 -6.08
N SER A 341 6.08 -16.02 -5.89
CA SER A 341 6.16 -16.69 -4.59
C SER A 341 6.78 -18.08 -4.67
N ALA A 342 7.44 -18.47 -3.57
CA ALA A 342 7.99 -19.81 -3.39
C ALA A 342 7.63 -20.37 -2.02
N GLY A 343 7.23 -21.64 -1.96
CA GLY A 343 6.79 -22.27 -0.71
C GLY A 343 7.89 -22.45 0.33
N GLN A 344 9.15 -22.63 -0.07
CA GLN A 344 10.27 -22.79 0.87
C GLN A 344 11.48 -21.89 0.57
N ASN A 345 11.94 -21.82 -0.68
CA ASN A 345 13.23 -21.20 -1.02
C ASN A 345 13.09 -20.18 -2.15
N GLY A 346 13.59 -18.95 -1.93
CA GLY A 346 13.81 -17.91 -2.95
C GLY A 346 12.56 -17.42 -3.68
N GLY A 347 12.00 -16.26 -3.35
CA GLY A 347 10.75 -15.78 -3.98
C GLY A 347 10.86 -15.52 -5.48
N VAL A 348 12.06 -15.17 -5.94
CA VAL A 348 12.38 -14.94 -7.36
C VAL A 348 13.26 -16.05 -7.92
N ILE A 349 14.49 -16.18 -7.40
CA ILE A 349 15.46 -17.19 -7.83
C ILE A 349 15.75 -18.12 -6.66
N SER A 350 15.70 -19.42 -6.91
CA SER A 350 16.28 -20.44 -6.03
C SER A 350 17.37 -21.17 -6.80
N ALA A 351 18.60 -21.11 -6.31
CA ALA A 351 19.77 -21.63 -6.99
C ALA A 351 20.52 -22.59 -6.04
N PHE A 352 20.63 -23.87 -6.42
CA PHE A 352 21.23 -24.92 -5.58
C PHE A 352 22.22 -25.74 -6.40
N ARG A 353 23.50 -25.74 -6.02
CA ARG A 353 24.59 -26.36 -6.82
C ARG A 353 24.67 -25.79 -8.26
N SER A 354 24.26 -24.55 -8.44
CA SER A 354 24.32 -23.80 -9.69
C SER A 354 25.60 -22.95 -9.79
N GLY A 355 25.75 -22.25 -10.91
CA GLY A 355 26.74 -21.20 -11.11
C GLY A 355 26.32 -19.86 -10.52
N ALA A 356 26.79 -18.77 -11.12
CA ALA A 356 26.56 -17.40 -10.68
C ALA A 356 25.09 -16.99 -10.82
N VAL A 357 24.64 -16.11 -9.93
CA VAL A 357 23.32 -15.48 -9.99
C VAL A 357 23.51 -13.96 -10.02
N SER A 358 22.99 -13.31 -11.05
CA SER A 358 23.11 -11.87 -11.29
C SER A 358 21.73 -11.23 -11.49
N LEU A 359 21.41 -10.21 -10.70
CA LEU A 359 20.29 -9.30 -10.97
C LEU A 359 20.86 -7.90 -11.23
N ILE A 360 20.74 -7.42 -12.47
CA ILE A 360 21.37 -6.18 -12.94
C ILE A 360 20.29 -5.26 -13.49
N GLY A 361 20.22 -4.01 -13.04
CA GLY A 361 19.27 -3.01 -13.55
C GLY A 361 17.79 -3.42 -13.43
N SER A 362 17.49 -4.44 -12.62
CA SER A 362 16.18 -5.08 -12.55
C SER A 362 15.43 -4.68 -11.28
N THR A 363 14.11 -4.57 -11.37
CA THR A 363 13.23 -4.25 -10.22
C THR A 363 12.52 -5.50 -9.75
N VAL A 364 12.48 -5.74 -8.44
CA VAL A 364 11.77 -6.87 -7.82
C VAL A 364 10.81 -6.32 -6.78
N THR A 365 9.53 -6.63 -6.90
CA THR A 365 8.45 -6.18 -6.01
C THR A 365 7.50 -7.32 -5.67
N ASP A 366 6.94 -7.34 -4.47
CA ASP A 366 5.91 -8.31 -4.05
C ASP A 366 6.30 -9.79 -4.25
N CYS A 367 7.61 -10.10 -4.15
CA CYS A 367 8.12 -11.45 -4.27
C CYS A 367 8.51 -12.05 -2.90
N SER A 368 8.06 -13.26 -2.57
CA SER A 368 8.26 -13.86 -1.24
C SER A 368 8.65 -15.33 -1.26
N ALA A 369 9.40 -15.77 -0.25
CA ALA A 369 9.67 -17.18 0.00
C ALA A 369 9.32 -17.54 1.45
N GLY A 370 8.67 -18.68 1.62
CA GLY A 370 8.30 -19.23 2.92
C GLY A 370 6.88 -19.79 2.91
N ILE A 371 6.61 -20.66 3.88
CA ILE A 371 5.24 -21.13 4.14
C ILE A 371 4.51 -19.92 4.69
N VAL A 372 3.59 -19.35 3.91
CA VAL A 372 2.60 -18.41 4.44
C VAL A 372 1.75 -19.20 5.43
N THR A 373 2.19 -19.25 6.69
CA THR A 373 1.29 -19.59 7.79
C THR A 373 0.48 -18.33 8.03
N ASP A 374 -0.75 -18.33 7.50
CA ASP A 374 -1.77 -17.34 7.86
C ASP A 374 -1.72 -17.11 9.38
N CYS A 375 -1.34 -15.90 9.80
CA CYS A 375 -1.36 -15.43 11.18
C CYS A 375 -2.34 -14.28 11.29
#